data_AF-A0A8S3ICQ8-F1
#
_entry.id   AF-A0A8S3ICQ8-F1
#
_cell.length_a   1.000
_cell.length_b   1.000
_cell.length_c   1.000
_cell.angle_alpha   90.00
_cell.angle_beta   90.00
_cell.angle_gamma   90.00
#
_symmetry.space_group_name_H-M   'P 1'
#
loop_
_entity.id
_entity.type
_entity.pdbx_description
1 polymer ?
#
loop_
_entity_poly.entity_id
_entity_poly.type
_entity_poly.pdbx_seq_one_letter_code
_entity_poly.pdbx_strand_id
1 'polypeptide(L)'
;MVEVMEMQHRTEADSRLVRGIVLDHGGRHPSMPKALKNAYILTCNVSLEYEKTEVNAGFFYKNAGERDRLVTSERKFIDDRVLKIVELKRKVCSGDDKDKTFVVINQKGIDPFSLDVLAKEGILALRRAKRRNMERLTLACGGEAMNSVESLTKECLGFAEDVYEHVLVRSELFAILGKHIFSMIR
;
A
#
# COMPACT_ATOMS: atom_id res chain seq x y z
N MET A 1 -20.79 9.50 4.20
CA MET A 1 -19.53 10.26 4.17
C MET A 1 -19.19 10.53 2.71
N VAL A 2 -18.89 11.77 2.34
CA VAL A 2 -18.51 12.13 0.96
C VAL A 2 -17.12 12.72 1.00
N GLU A 3 -16.21 12.21 0.19
CA GLU A 3 -14.88 12.81 -0.02
C GLU A 3 -14.94 13.71 -1.25
N VAL A 4 -14.39 14.92 -1.14
CA VAL A 4 -14.18 15.79 -2.29
C VAL A 4 -12.69 15.84 -2.55
N MET A 5 -12.32 15.49 -3.77
CA MET A 5 -10.94 15.42 -4.21
C MET A 5 -10.76 16.34 -5.40
N GLU A 6 -10.00 17.40 -5.19
CA GLU A 6 -9.70 18.37 -6.25
C GLU A 6 -8.52 17.87 -7.06
N MET A 7 -8.71 17.74 -8.37
CA MET A 7 -7.65 17.42 -9.31
C MET A 7 -7.41 18.62 -10.22
N GLN A 8 -6.15 19.03 -10.38
CA GLN A 8 -5.82 20.11 -11.31
C GLN A 8 -5.97 19.62 -12.76
N HIS A 9 -7.16 19.80 -13.32
CA HIS A 9 -7.46 19.59 -14.74
C HIS A 9 -7.50 20.92 -15.51
N ARG A 10 -7.48 20.84 -16.84
CA ARG A 10 -7.54 22.02 -17.71
C ARG A 10 -8.93 22.66 -17.79
N THR A 11 -9.97 21.93 -17.40
CA THR A 11 -11.38 22.32 -17.52
C THR A 11 -12.11 22.06 -16.20
N GLU A 12 -12.87 23.06 -15.72
CA GLU A 12 -13.66 22.99 -14.48
C GLU A 12 -14.95 22.16 -14.62
N ALA A 13 -15.33 21.83 -15.86
CA ALA A 13 -16.58 21.11 -16.16
C ALA A 13 -16.49 19.58 -15.96
N ASP A 14 -15.30 19.04 -15.69
CA ASP A 14 -15.04 17.60 -15.66
C ASP A 14 -15.18 16.97 -14.27
N SER A 15 -16.09 17.48 -13.43
CA SER A 15 -16.37 16.88 -12.12
C SER A 15 -17.10 15.54 -12.28
N ARG A 16 -16.65 14.51 -11.56
CA ARG A 16 -17.18 13.14 -11.67
C ARG A 16 -17.43 12.54 -10.30
N LEU A 17 -18.55 11.84 -10.16
CA LEU A 17 -18.84 11.04 -8.98
C LEU A 17 -18.24 9.64 -9.14
N VAL A 18 -17.28 9.31 -8.28
CA VAL A 18 -16.67 7.99 -8.18
C VAL A 18 -17.33 7.22 -7.03
N ARG A 19 -17.83 6.01 -7.32
CA ARG A 19 -18.36 5.09 -6.32
C ARG A 19 -17.22 4.29 -5.69
N GLY A 20 -16.40 4.98 -4.94
CA GLY A 20 -15.27 4.40 -4.23
C GLY A 20 -14.50 5.47 -3.46
N ILE A 21 -13.26 5.13 -3.12
CA ILE A 21 -12.28 6.08 -2.60
C ILE A 21 -11.23 6.37 -3.65
N VAL A 22 -10.81 7.62 -3.73
CA VAL A 22 -9.72 8.08 -4.58
C VAL A 22 -8.54 8.39 -3.67
N LEU A 23 -7.39 7.79 -3.93
CA LEU A 23 -6.16 8.03 -3.18
C LEU A 23 -5.22 8.89 -4.00
N ASP A 24 -4.55 9.85 -3.37
CA ASP A 24 -3.62 10.81 -3.98
C ASP A 24 -2.24 10.22 -4.31
N HIS A 25 -2.06 8.92 -4.10
CA HIS A 25 -0.83 8.20 -4.32
C HIS A 25 -1.11 6.95 -5.16
N GLY A 26 -0.16 6.62 -6.02
CA GLY A 26 -0.17 5.41 -6.83
C GLY A 26 1.09 4.57 -6.66
N GLY A 27 1.24 3.58 -7.53
CA GLY A 27 2.36 2.66 -7.55
C GLY A 27 3.64 3.41 -7.93
N ARG A 28 4.67 3.31 -7.09
CA ARG A 28 5.96 3.98 -7.36
C ARG A 28 6.90 3.17 -8.22
N HIS A 29 6.68 1.86 -8.32
CA HIS A 29 7.54 0.97 -9.08
C HIS A 29 6.96 0.74 -10.49
N PRO A 30 7.75 0.87 -11.57
CA PRO A 30 7.24 0.83 -12.94
C PRO A 30 6.66 -0.54 -13.35
N SER A 31 7.14 -1.63 -12.75
CA SER A 31 6.61 -2.98 -13.00
C SER A 31 5.37 -3.33 -12.17
N MET A 32 4.86 -2.40 -11.35
CA MET A 32 3.60 -2.64 -10.65
C MET A 32 2.41 -2.60 -11.62
N PRO A 33 1.38 -3.42 -11.37
CA PRO A 33 0.19 -3.44 -12.21
C PRO A 33 -0.61 -2.14 -12.04
N LYS A 34 -1.00 -1.53 -13.17
CA LYS A 34 -1.77 -0.28 -13.21
C LYS A 34 -3.28 -0.48 -13.07
N ALA A 35 -3.77 -1.69 -13.36
CA ALA A 35 -5.17 -2.03 -13.24
C ALA A 35 -5.28 -3.47 -12.73
N LEU A 36 -6.14 -3.66 -11.74
CA LEU A 36 -6.35 -4.89 -11.00
C LEU A 36 -7.85 -5.07 -10.82
N LYS A 37 -8.32 -6.31 -11.04
CA LYS A 37 -9.71 -6.71 -10.78
C LYS A 37 -9.75 -7.66 -9.60
N ASN A 38 -10.86 -7.63 -8.85
CA ASN A 38 -11.10 -8.46 -7.68
C ASN A 38 -9.92 -8.45 -6.71
N ALA A 39 -9.56 -7.25 -6.25
CA ALA A 39 -8.39 -7.02 -5.42
C ALA A 39 -8.71 -7.19 -3.94
N TYR A 40 -7.89 -7.99 -3.25
CA TYR A 40 -7.77 -7.95 -1.81
C TYR A 40 -6.94 -6.74 -1.39
N ILE A 41 -7.43 -6.02 -0.39
CA ILE A 41 -6.80 -4.80 0.10
C ILE A 41 -6.28 -5.06 1.51
N LEU A 42 -4.96 -5.01 1.65
CA LEU A 42 -4.32 -4.99 2.95
C LEU A 42 -4.05 -3.54 3.37
N THR A 43 -4.73 -3.08 4.41
CA THR A 43 -4.46 -1.79 5.04
C THR A 43 -3.52 -2.02 6.23
N CYS A 44 -2.36 -1.37 6.22
CA CYS A 44 -1.37 -1.53 7.29
C CYS A 44 -0.73 -0.22 7.72
N ASN A 45 -0.23 -0.20 8.95
CA ASN A 45 0.52 0.90 9.56
C ASN A 45 1.89 0.40 10.07
N VAL A 46 2.61 -0.32 9.21
CA VAL A 46 3.89 -0.97 9.56
C VAL A 46 5.02 -0.26 8.83
N SER A 47 6.15 -0.02 9.52
CA SER A 47 7.32 0.53 8.83
C SER A 47 7.96 -0.57 7.99
N LEU A 48 7.93 -0.39 6.67
CA LEU A 48 8.62 -1.20 5.67
C LEU A 48 9.75 -0.36 5.04
N GLU A 49 10.31 0.57 5.80
CA GLU A 49 11.45 1.37 5.39
C GLU A 49 12.64 1.08 6.28
N TYR A 50 13.84 1.16 5.69
CA TYR A 50 15.07 1.19 6.46
C TYR A 50 15.15 2.51 7.24
N GLU A 51 14.89 2.42 8.54
CA GLU A 51 15.08 3.53 9.47
C GLU A 51 16.52 3.50 9.96
N LYS A 52 17.27 4.60 9.78
CA LYS A 52 18.60 4.78 10.38
C LYS A 52 18.47 4.98 11.89
N THR A 53 18.18 3.91 12.61
CA THR A 53 18.09 3.87 14.07
C THR A 53 19.39 4.32 14.73
N GLU A 54 20.54 4.13 14.08
CA GLU A 54 21.87 4.58 14.53
C GLU A 54 21.86 6.05 14.98
N VAL A 55 21.17 6.91 14.23
CA VAL A 55 21.14 8.37 14.46
C VAL A 55 20.10 8.73 15.53
N ASN A 56 18.98 8.01 15.59
CA ASN A 56 17.86 8.35 16.47
C ASN A 56 17.98 7.74 17.88
N ALA A 57 18.59 6.57 18.01
CA ALA A 57 18.69 5.84 19.27
C ALA A 57 20.04 6.01 19.99
N GLY A 58 20.97 6.80 19.43
CA GLY A 58 22.26 7.10 20.07
C GLY A 58 23.12 5.86 20.27
N PHE A 59 23.10 4.92 19.31
CA PHE A 59 23.94 3.71 19.40
C PHE A 59 25.41 4.09 19.16
N PHE A 60 26.22 3.99 20.22
CA PHE A 60 27.68 4.11 20.15
C PHE A 60 28.29 2.73 19.87
N TYR A 61 28.77 2.51 18.64
CA TYR A 61 29.50 1.29 18.29
C TYR A 61 31.00 1.48 18.50
N LYS A 62 31.69 0.43 18.96
CA LYS A 62 33.14 0.45 19.19
C LYS A 62 33.93 -0.01 17.96
N ASN A 63 33.36 -0.90 17.15
CA ASN A 63 34.02 -1.53 16.00
C ASN A 63 33.17 -1.48 14.72
N ALA A 64 33.81 -1.33 13.56
CA ALA A 64 33.14 -1.29 12.25
C ALA A 64 32.34 -2.57 11.93
N GLY A 65 32.84 -3.75 12.33
CA GLY A 65 32.15 -5.01 12.08
C GLY A 65 30.85 -5.22 12.88
N GLU A 66 30.68 -4.55 14.02
CA GLU A 66 29.41 -4.59 14.78
C GLU A 66 28.33 -3.78 14.07
N ARG A 67 28.73 -2.66 13.45
CA ARG A 67 27.85 -1.83 12.64
C ARG A 67 27.27 -2.61 11.46
N ASP A 68 28.11 -3.29 10.70
CA ASP A 68 27.66 -4.05 9.52
C ASP A 68 26.67 -5.17 9.89
N ARG A 69 26.87 -5.82 11.04
CA ARG A 69 25.94 -6.85 11.55
C ARG A 69 24.58 -6.25 11.91
N LEU A 70 24.56 -5.08 12.55
CA LEU A 70 23.31 -4.39 12.89
C LEU A 70 22.54 -3.99 11.62
N VAL A 71 23.21 -3.34 10.67
CA VAL A 71 22.61 -2.95 9.39
C VAL A 71 22.02 -4.17 8.66
N THR A 72 22.75 -5.29 8.66
CA THR A 72 22.27 -6.54 8.05
C THR A 72 21.06 -7.11 8.78
N SER A 73 21.05 -7.06 10.11
CA SER A 73 19.93 -7.55 10.92
C SER A 73 18.67 -6.70 10.73
N GLU A 74 18.80 -5.39 10.61
CA GLU A 74 17.67 -4.49 10.36
C GLU A 74 17.08 -4.69 8.98
N ARG A 75 17.92 -4.89 7.96
CA ARG A 75 17.45 -5.26 6.61
C ARG A 75 16.71 -6.57 6.64
N LYS A 76 17.28 -7.60 7.26
CA LYS A 76 16.63 -8.91 7.38
C LYS A 76 15.28 -8.80 8.08
N PHE A 77 15.17 -7.96 9.09
CA PHE A 77 13.91 -7.73 9.79
C PHE A 77 12.83 -7.11 8.89
N ILE A 78 13.20 -6.18 7.99
CA ILE A 78 12.28 -5.61 7.00
C ILE A 78 11.91 -6.65 5.95
N ASP A 79 12.90 -7.38 5.44
CA ASP A 79 12.71 -8.44 4.45
C ASP A 79 11.75 -9.52 4.97
N ASP A 80 11.91 -9.96 6.23
CA ASP A 80 11.03 -10.94 6.87
C ASP A 80 9.57 -10.43 6.95
N ARG A 81 9.36 -9.12 7.16
CA ARG A 81 8.02 -8.52 7.17
C ARG A 81 7.39 -8.51 5.79
N VAL A 82 8.16 -8.17 4.76
CA VAL A 82 7.69 -8.18 3.37
C VAL A 82 7.39 -9.61 2.92
N LEU A 83 8.24 -10.56 3.28
CA LEU A 83 8.03 -11.99 3.00
C LEU A 83 6.72 -12.48 3.61
N LYS A 84 6.37 -12.10 4.84
CA LYS A 84 5.07 -12.42 5.44
C LYS A 84 3.88 -11.89 4.61
N ILE A 85 3.99 -10.68 4.05
CA ILE A 85 2.95 -10.12 3.16
C ILE A 85 2.86 -10.92 1.86
N VAL A 86 4.01 -11.29 1.27
CA VAL A 86 4.06 -12.14 0.07
C VAL A 86 3.48 -13.52 0.35
N GLU A 87 3.77 -14.12 1.50
CA GLU A 87 3.18 -15.38 1.94
C GLU A 87 1.67 -15.29 2.08
N LEU A 88 1.15 -14.21 2.68
CA LEU A 88 -0.29 -13.98 2.77
C LEU A 88 -0.92 -13.91 1.39
N LYS A 89 -0.34 -13.12 0.48
CA LYS A 89 -0.79 -13.02 -0.91
C LYS A 89 -0.77 -14.40 -1.58
N ARG A 90 0.30 -15.18 -1.42
CA ARG A 90 0.36 -16.54 -1.96
C ARG A 90 -0.73 -17.43 -1.34
N LYS A 91 -0.95 -17.41 -0.03
CA LYS A 91 -1.99 -18.21 0.64
C LYS A 91 -3.40 -17.85 0.16
N VAL A 92 -3.68 -16.56 -0.03
CA VAL A 92 -5.01 -16.07 -0.41
C VAL A 92 -5.28 -16.21 -1.91
N CYS A 93 -4.25 -16.07 -2.75
CA CYS A 93 -4.34 -16.20 -4.20
C CYS A 93 -4.00 -17.63 -4.72
N SER A 94 -3.72 -18.59 -3.84
CA SER A 94 -3.51 -20.00 -4.23
C SER A 94 -4.83 -20.77 -4.08
N GLY A 95 -5.38 -21.26 -5.19
CA GLY A 95 -6.59 -22.09 -5.21
C GLY A 95 -7.59 -21.66 -6.29
N ASP A 96 -8.89 -21.71 -5.97
CA ASP A 96 -10.01 -21.27 -6.85
C ASP A 96 -10.01 -19.75 -7.11
N ASP A 97 -9.19 -18.99 -6.38
CA ASP A 97 -9.10 -17.53 -6.37
C ASP A 97 -7.92 -16.98 -7.21
N LYS A 98 -7.47 -17.70 -8.25
CA LYS A 98 -6.32 -17.28 -9.10
C LYS A 98 -6.51 -15.92 -9.78
N ASP A 99 -7.75 -15.54 -10.04
CA ASP A 99 -8.08 -14.26 -10.67
C ASP A 99 -8.09 -13.10 -9.68
N LYS A 100 -7.92 -13.38 -8.38
CA LYS A 100 -7.90 -12.35 -7.34
C LYS A 100 -6.52 -11.74 -7.21
N THR A 101 -6.52 -10.42 -7.16
CA THR A 101 -5.32 -9.60 -7.13
C THR A 101 -5.08 -9.08 -5.71
N PHE A 102 -3.93 -8.46 -5.47
CA PHE A 102 -3.54 -8.04 -4.13
C PHE A 102 -2.95 -6.62 -4.13
N VAL A 103 -3.47 -5.79 -3.23
CA VAL A 103 -3.10 -4.38 -3.06
C VAL A 103 -2.71 -4.16 -1.61
N VAL A 104 -1.56 -3.52 -1.39
CA VAL A 104 -1.08 -3.13 -0.07
C VAL A 104 -1.14 -1.62 0.04
N ILE A 105 -1.82 -1.11 1.06
CA ILE A 105 -1.91 0.31 1.36
C ILE A 105 -1.29 0.54 2.73
N ASN A 106 -0.09 1.13 2.72
CA ASN A 106 0.63 1.41 3.94
C ASN A 106 0.55 2.90 4.30
N GLN A 107 0.23 3.19 5.56
CA GLN A 107 0.30 4.55 6.10
C GLN A 107 1.76 5.01 6.23
N LYS A 108 2.66 4.10 6.57
CA LYS A 108 4.10 4.38 6.59
C LYS A 108 4.69 4.20 5.20
N GLY A 109 5.98 4.47 5.10
CA GLY A 109 6.69 4.34 3.85
C GLY A 109 7.04 2.88 3.50
N ILE A 110 7.57 2.70 2.28
CA ILE A 110 8.08 1.42 1.77
C ILE A 110 9.42 1.72 1.07
N ASP A 111 10.48 0.98 1.42
CA ASP A 111 11.79 1.15 0.80
C ASP A 111 11.84 0.59 -0.63
N PRO A 112 12.81 1.02 -1.46
CA PRO A 112 12.91 0.56 -2.84
C PRO A 112 13.10 -0.95 -3.00
N PHE A 113 13.86 -1.62 -2.13
CA PHE A 113 14.08 -3.07 -2.24
C PHE A 113 12.79 -3.83 -1.93
N SER A 114 12.06 -3.40 -0.89
CA SER A 114 10.73 -3.94 -0.59
C SER A 114 9.74 -3.71 -1.73
N LEU A 115 9.76 -2.54 -2.38
CA LEU A 115 8.93 -2.27 -3.56
C LEU A 115 9.26 -3.21 -4.72
N ASP A 116 10.53 -3.52 -4.96
CA ASP A 116 10.96 -4.47 -6.02
C ASP A 116 10.43 -5.88 -5.73
N VAL A 117 10.50 -6.33 -4.47
CA VAL A 117 9.98 -7.65 -4.06
C VAL A 117 8.47 -7.72 -4.25
N LEU A 118 7.74 -6.70 -3.81
CA LEU A 118 6.28 -6.62 -3.98
C LEU A 118 5.89 -6.55 -5.46
N ALA A 119 6.64 -5.79 -6.28
CA ALA A 119 6.39 -5.67 -7.71
C ALA A 119 6.66 -6.98 -8.47
N LYS A 120 7.71 -7.73 -8.11
CA LYS A 120 7.98 -9.07 -8.68
C LYS A 120 6.84 -10.04 -8.42
N GLU A 121 6.18 -9.89 -7.28
CA GLU A 121 5.00 -10.66 -6.93
C GLU A 121 3.71 -10.09 -7.55
N GLY A 122 3.76 -9.00 -8.33
CA GLY A 122 2.57 -8.39 -8.92
C GLY A 122 1.63 -7.75 -7.91
N ILE A 123 2.14 -7.36 -6.74
CA ILE A 123 1.39 -6.66 -5.70
C ILE A 123 1.46 -5.16 -5.98
N LEU A 124 0.32 -4.48 -6.04
CA LEU A 124 0.28 -3.02 -6.08
C LEU A 124 0.48 -2.48 -4.67
N ALA A 125 1.60 -1.79 -4.42
CA ALA A 125 1.91 -1.24 -3.11
C ALA A 125 1.88 0.29 -3.11
N LEU A 126 1.05 0.85 -2.23
CA LEU A 126 0.96 2.26 -1.94
C LEU A 126 1.68 2.56 -0.63
N ARG A 127 2.52 3.60 -0.66
CA ARG A 127 3.25 4.09 0.51
C ARG A 127 2.72 5.45 0.95
N ARG A 128 2.85 5.75 2.25
CA ARG A 128 2.51 7.05 2.84
C ARG A 128 1.05 7.46 2.66
N ALA A 129 0.13 6.50 2.75
CA ALA A 129 -1.30 6.79 2.71
C ALA A 129 -1.71 7.72 3.87
N LYS A 130 -2.57 8.71 3.59
CA LYS A 130 -3.08 9.62 4.61
C LYS A 130 -3.96 8.88 5.62
N ARG A 131 -3.79 9.17 6.92
CA ARG A 131 -4.58 8.55 8.01
C ARG A 131 -6.10 8.63 7.78
N ARG A 132 -6.58 9.78 7.29
CA ARG A 132 -8.00 9.98 6.95
C ARG A 132 -8.52 9.00 5.89
N ASN A 133 -7.66 8.58 4.97
CA ASN A 133 -8.00 7.63 3.91
C ASN A 133 -8.04 6.21 4.47
N MET A 134 -7.20 5.88 5.46
CA MET A 134 -7.19 4.56 6.09
C MET A 134 -8.53 4.24 6.77
N GLU A 135 -9.06 5.19 7.54
CA GLU A 135 -10.38 5.03 8.19
C GLU A 135 -11.50 4.84 7.15
N ARG A 136 -11.42 5.57 6.03
CA ARG A 136 -12.38 5.45 4.92
C ARG A 136 -12.23 4.14 4.14
N LEU A 137 -11.00 3.64 3.98
CA LEU A 137 -10.72 2.38 3.29
C LEU A 137 -11.36 1.21 4.04
N THR A 138 -11.18 1.15 5.36
CA THR A 138 -11.81 0.16 6.24
C THR A 138 -13.34 0.19 6.09
N LEU A 139 -13.94 1.38 5.98
CA LEU A 139 -15.39 1.54 5.78
C LEU A 139 -15.87 1.20 4.36
N ALA A 140 -15.08 1.50 3.33
CA ALA A 140 -15.45 1.26 1.93
C ALA A 140 -15.28 -0.20 1.50
N CYS A 141 -14.12 -0.77 1.82
CA CYS A 141 -13.68 -2.05 1.29
C CYS A 141 -13.89 -3.20 2.30
N GLY A 142 -14.23 -2.87 3.55
CA GLY A 142 -14.12 -3.82 4.66
C GLY A 142 -12.66 -4.10 5.00
N GLY A 143 -12.43 -4.93 6.01
CA GLY A 143 -11.10 -5.26 6.53
C GLY A 143 -10.72 -4.45 7.76
N GLU A 144 -9.57 -4.76 8.35
CA GLU A 144 -9.07 -4.15 9.59
C GLU A 144 -7.72 -3.48 9.34
N ALA A 145 -7.50 -2.31 9.96
CA ALA A 145 -6.22 -1.61 9.85
C ALA A 145 -5.15 -2.32 10.70
N MET A 146 -4.25 -3.04 10.04
CA MET A 146 -3.26 -3.88 10.70
C MET A 146 -2.04 -3.08 11.18
N ASN A 147 -1.71 -3.20 12.46
CA ASN A 147 -0.51 -2.58 13.05
C ASN A 147 0.72 -3.49 13.06
N SER A 148 0.54 -4.79 12.82
CA SER A 148 1.60 -5.79 12.78
C SER A 148 1.38 -6.75 11.61
N VAL A 149 2.48 -7.24 11.03
CA VAL A 149 2.45 -8.25 9.95
C VAL A 149 2.34 -9.68 10.48
N GLU A 150 2.40 -9.90 11.79
CA GLU A 150 2.41 -11.24 12.38
C GLU A 150 1.01 -11.85 12.52
N SER A 151 0.01 -11.01 12.76
CA SER A 151 -1.39 -11.39 12.93
C SER A 151 -2.18 -11.32 11.61
N LEU A 152 -1.50 -11.44 10.47
CA LEU A 152 -2.13 -11.35 9.15
C LEU A 152 -2.98 -12.60 8.86
N THR A 153 -4.29 -12.41 8.76
CA THR A 153 -5.24 -13.44 8.34
C THR A 153 -6.06 -12.96 7.13
N LYS A 154 -6.80 -13.87 6.48
CA LYS A 154 -7.67 -13.54 5.34
C LYS A 154 -8.82 -12.62 5.75
N GLU A 155 -9.25 -12.67 7.01
CA GLU A 155 -10.38 -11.90 7.55
C GLU A 155 -10.04 -10.42 7.73
N CYS A 156 -8.77 -10.09 7.96
CA CYS A 156 -8.31 -8.71 8.06
C CYS A 156 -8.31 -7.97 6.72
N LEU A 157 -8.43 -8.69 5.59
CA LEU A 157 -8.35 -8.11 4.26
C LEU A 157 -9.68 -7.49 3.83
N GLY A 158 -9.60 -6.30 3.27
CA GLY A 158 -10.69 -5.70 2.51
C GLY A 158 -10.80 -6.28 1.10
N PHE A 159 -11.88 -5.95 0.42
CA PHE A 159 -12.12 -6.36 -0.96
C PHE A 159 -12.61 -5.18 -1.81
N ALA A 160 -12.07 -5.04 -3.02
CA ALA A 160 -12.57 -4.15 -4.05
C ALA A 160 -12.64 -4.84 -5.42
N GLU A 161 -13.67 -4.52 -6.18
CA GLU A 161 -13.90 -5.15 -7.49
C GLU A 161 -12.95 -4.60 -8.56
N ASP A 162 -12.75 -3.30 -8.58
CA ASP A 162 -11.86 -2.63 -9.52
C ASP A 162 -10.91 -1.71 -8.77
N VAL A 163 -9.63 -1.87 -9.07
CA VAL A 163 -8.55 -1.01 -8.61
C VAL A 163 -7.72 -0.59 -9.81
N TYR A 164 -7.67 0.70 -10.08
CA TYR A 164 -6.87 1.20 -11.18
C TYR A 164 -6.18 2.50 -10.82
N GLU A 165 -5.02 2.68 -11.43
CA GLU A 165 -4.18 3.85 -11.34
C GLU A 165 -4.48 4.78 -12.51
N HIS A 166 -4.90 6.01 -12.19
CA HIS A 166 -5.06 7.07 -13.17
C HIS A 166 -3.89 8.04 -13.09
N VAL A 167 -3.17 8.21 -14.19
CA VAL A 167 -2.02 9.12 -14.29
C VAL A 167 -2.47 10.42 -14.93
N LEU A 168 -2.41 11.52 -14.19
CA LEU A 168 -2.56 12.86 -14.78
C LEU A 168 -1.19 13.42 -15.21
N VAL A 169 -1.21 14.26 -16.25
CA VAL A 169 -0.04 14.85 -16.94
C VAL A 169 0.96 15.56 -16.00
N ARG A 170 0.56 15.87 -14.76
CA ARG A 170 1.38 16.57 -13.75
C ARG A 170 1.74 15.75 -12.49
N SER A 171 1.86 14.43 -12.63
CA SER A 171 2.49 13.51 -11.65
C SER A 171 1.63 13.04 -10.48
N GLU A 172 0.33 13.37 -10.48
CA GLU A 172 -0.58 12.84 -9.49
C GLU A 172 -1.15 11.52 -10.00
N LEU A 173 -0.74 10.44 -9.33
CA LEU A 173 -1.19 9.08 -9.58
C LEU A 173 -2.32 8.80 -8.59
N PHE A 174 -3.50 8.48 -9.12
CA PHE A 174 -4.66 8.22 -8.30
C PHE A 174 -5.05 6.75 -8.34
N ALA A 175 -5.04 6.08 -7.20
CA ALA A 175 -5.63 4.75 -7.07
C ALA A 175 -7.10 4.88 -6.70
N ILE A 176 -7.98 4.30 -7.53
CA ILE A 176 -9.42 4.29 -7.32
C ILE A 176 -9.83 2.89 -6.88
N LEU A 177 -10.44 2.75 -5.70
CA LEU A 177 -10.90 1.46 -5.16
C LEU A 177 -12.43 1.47 -5.04
N GLY A 178 -13.10 0.53 -5.70
CA GLY A 178 -14.55 0.45 -5.73
C GLY A 178 -15.17 -0.48 -4.67
N LYS A 179 -15.88 0.12 -3.69
CA LYS A 179 -17.28 -0.17 -3.29
C LYS A 179 -17.75 0.74 -2.12
N HIS A 180 -19.08 0.93 -2.02
CA HIS A 180 -19.90 1.58 -0.96
C HIS A 180 -19.67 3.05 -0.53
N ILE A 181 -18.55 3.72 -0.83
CA ILE A 181 -18.36 5.16 -0.54
C ILE A 181 -18.45 6.00 -1.81
N PHE A 182 -18.88 7.26 -1.68
CA PHE A 182 -18.90 8.23 -2.76
C PHE A 182 -17.74 9.23 -2.60
N SER A 183 -16.89 9.31 -3.60
CA SER A 183 -15.89 10.35 -3.75
C SER A 183 -16.25 11.20 -4.97
N MET A 184 -16.29 12.51 -4.81
CA MET A 184 -16.48 13.46 -5.90
C MET A 184 -15.11 13.98 -6.31
N ILE A 185 -14.73 13.69 -7.55
CA ILE A 185 -13.58 14.31 -8.19
C ILE A 185 -14.07 15.66 -8.74
N ARG A 186 -13.41 16.73 -8.33
CA ARG A 186 -13.68 18.09 -8.80
C ARG A 186 -12.49 18.63 -9.58
#